data_AF-A0A218WAM9-F1
#
_entry.id   AF-A0A218WAM9-F1
#
_cell.length_a   1.000
_cell.length_b   1.000
_cell.length_c   1.000
_cell.angle_alpha   90.00
_cell.angle_beta   90.00
_cell.angle_gamma   90.00
#
_symmetry.space_group_name_H-M   'P 1'
#
loop_
_entity.id
_entity.type
_entity.pdbx_description
1 polymer ?
#
loop_
_entity_poly.entity_id
_entity_poly.type
_entity_poly.pdbx_seq_one_letter_code
_entity_poly.pdbx_strand_id
1 'polypeptide(L)'
;MQDSTQTPELSERRKALFEPLEPPESIKGRRPSAETLLPPPDFDSASYPKGWLIGKKRKLVNVDVVESMRRIAVQEMNRKDREIGGLNEQLEEDARCLEHLQLQLLDEKSKRSEVERENAMLRDQISMLMNMLEENEPMEDGQDQEEP
;
A
#
# COMPACT_ATOMS: atom_id res chain seq x y z
N MET A 1 11.27 19.49 -17.36
CA MET A 1 10.95 18.16 -16.81
C MET A 1 9.75 17.66 -17.59
N GLN A 2 9.96 16.73 -18.51
CA GLN A 2 8.88 16.13 -19.32
C GLN A 2 8.82 14.65 -18.96
N ASP A 3 7.73 14.28 -18.27
CA ASP A 3 7.32 12.90 -18.04
C ASP A 3 6.92 12.26 -19.37
N SER A 4 7.69 11.27 -19.80
CA SER A 4 7.28 10.30 -20.82
C SER A 4 6.96 8.99 -20.11
N THR A 5 5.77 8.90 -19.53
CA THR A 5 5.15 7.63 -19.14
C THR A 5 4.64 6.91 -20.38
N GLN A 6 5.56 6.52 -21.27
CA GLN A 6 5.27 5.55 -22.31
C GLN A 6 5.37 4.17 -21.68
N THR A 7 4.25 3.65 -21.19
CA THR A 7 4.15 2.22 -20.90
C THR A 7 4.46 1.48 -22.21
N PRO A 8 5.45 0.58 -22.26
CA PRO A 8 5.80 -0.10 -23.49
C PRO A 8 4.57 -0.89 -23.96
N GLU A 9 4.05 -0.58 -25.14
CA GLU A 9 2.95 -1.34 -25.74
C GLU A 9 3.43 -2.78 -25.91
N LEU A 10 2.97 -3.65 -25.02
CA LEU A 10 3.24 -5.06 -25.10
C LEU A 10 2.67 -5.58 -26.43
N SER A 11 3.48 -6.34 -27.17
CA SER A 11 3.02 -6.99 -28.40
C SER A 11 1.76 -7.81 -28.13
N GLU A 12 0.86 -7.93 -29.11
CA GLU A 12 -0.40 -8.68 -28.96
C GLU A 12 -0.19 -10.09 -28.40
N ARG A 13 0.91 -10.74 -28.81
CA ARG A 13 1.35 -12.04 -28.28
C ARG A 13 1.62 -12.04 -26.77
N ARG A 14 2.13 -10.94 -26.21
CA ARG A 14 2.32 -10.79 -24.75
C ARG A 14 1.01 -10.44 -24.04
N LYS A 15 0.10 -9.70 -24.68
CA LYS A 15 -1.23 -9.39 -24.11
C LYS A 15 -2.06 -10.65 -23.92
N ALA A 16 -2.01 -11.59 -24.86
CA ALA A 16 -2.72 -12.88 -24.80
C ALA A 16 -2.30 -13.78 -23.61
N LEU A 17 -1.14 -13.54 -22.99
CA LEU A 17 -0.70 -14.30 -21.80
C LEU A 17 -1.41 -13.88 -20.51
N PHE A 18 -2.06 -12.72 -20.52
CA PHE A 18 -2.75 -12.13 -19.36
C PHE A 18 -4.26 -12.01 -19.57
N GLU A 19 -4.77 -12.50 -20.71
CA GLU A 19 -6.21 -12.54 -20.95
C GLU A 19 -6.85 -13.62 -20.06
N PRO A 20 -7.83 -13.27 -19.21
CA PRO A 20 -8.45 -14.23 -18.30
C PRO A 20 -9.12 -15.37 -19.07
N LEU A 21 -8.69 -16.61 -18.79
CA LEU A 21 -9.31 -17.79 -19.38
C LEU A 21 -10.77 -17.91 -18.92
N GLU A 22 -11.68 -18.14 -19.85
CA GLU A 22 -13.11 -18.21 -19.58
C GLU A 22 -13.45 -19.26 -18.50
N PRO A 23 -14.44 -18.97 -17.61
CA PRO A 23 -14.80 -19.88 -16.53
C PRO A 23 -15.29 -21.26 -17.02
N PRO A 24 -15.01 -22.34 -16.28
CA PRO A 24 -15.31 -23.73 -16.69
C PRO A 24 -16.80 -24.12 -16.62
N GLU A 25 -17.73 -23.19 -16.39
CA GLU A 25 -19.16 -23.46 -16.17
C GLU A 25 -19.90 -24.01 -17.42
N SER A 26 -19.31 -23.93 -18.62
CA SER A 26 -19.95 -24.43 -19.86
C SER A 26 -19.60 -25.87 -20.24
N ILE A 27 -18.69 -26.56 -19.54
CA ILE A 27 -18.23 -27.93 -19.89
C ILE A 27 -18.82 -28.96 -18.93
N LYS A 28 -20.15 -29.06 -18.86
CA LYS A 28 -20.81 -30.22 -18.25
C LYS A 28 -21.11 -31.25 -19.33
N GLY A 29 -20.25 -32.28 -19.45
CA GLY A 29 -20.70 -33.59 -19.95
C GLY A 29 -19.87 -34.33 -20.99
N ARG A 30 -18.70 -33.83 -21.42
CA ARG A 30 -17.85 -34.59 -22.36
C ARG A 30 -16.55 -34.96 -21.68
N ARG A 31 -16.25 -36.27 -21.62
CA ARG A 31 -14.91 -36.79 -21.25
C ARG A 31 -13.86 -35.94 -21.98
N PRO A 32 -12.77 -35.50 -21.33
CA PRO A 32 -11.72 -34.78 -22.05
C PRO A 32 -11.12 -35.75 -23.07
N SER A 33 -11.57 -35.63 -24.32
CA SER A 33 -10.94 -36.27 -25.47
C SER A 33 -9.52 -35.73 -25.58
N ALA A 34 -8.58 -36.59 -25.97
CA ALA A 34 -7.14 -36.34 -26.02
C ALA A 34 -6.69 -35.09 -26.81
N GLU A 35 -7.62 -34.37 -27.43
CA GLU A 35 -7.44 -33.07 -28.09
C GLU A 35 -7.25 -31.90 -27.12
N THR A 36 -7.74 -31.95 -25.87
CA THR A 36 -7.50 -30.88 -24.85
C THR A 36 -6.10 -30.97 -24.23
N LEU A 37 -5.37 -32.06 -24.49
CA LEU A 37 -3.95 -32.21 -24.15
C LEU A 37 -3.03 -31.72 -25.29
N LEU A 38 -3.59 -31.24 -26.39
CA LEU A 38 -2.79 -30.68 -27.47
C LEU A 38 -2.34 -29.26 -27.09
N PRO A 39 -1.05 -28.92 -27.30
CA PRO A 39 -0.59 -27.56 -27.09
C PRO A 39 -1.39 -26.60 -27.98
N PRO A 40 -1.47 -25.30 -27.61
CA PRO A 40 -2.20 -24.30 -28.38
C PRO A 40 -1.87 -24.36 -29.87
N PRO A 41 -2.84 -24.11 -30.77
CA PRO A 41 -2.71 -24.37 -32.21
C PRO A 41 -1.55 -23.62 -32.92
N ASP A 42 -0.96 -22.62 -32.28
CA ASP A 42 0.22 -21.89 -32.77
C ASP A 42 1.56 -22.45 -32.24
N PHE A 43 1.54 -23.60 -31.60
CA PHE A 43 2.74 -24.21 -31.03
C PHE A 43 3.57 -24.94 -32.10
N ASP A 44 4.46 -24.19 -32.73
CA ASP A 44 5.44 -24.75 -33.67
C ASP A 44 6.40 -25.70 -32.95
N SER A 45 6.41 -26.97 -33.37
CA SER A 45 7.31 -28.01 -32.84
C SER A 45 8.79 -27.67 -33.03
N ALA A 46 9.13 -26.74 -33.93
CA ALA A 46 10.48 -26.22 -34.13
C ALA A 46 10.91 -25.14 -33.11
N SER A 47 9.97 -24.59 -32.31
CA SER A 47 10.29 -23.64 -31.23
C SER A 47 10.86 -24.30 -29.98
N TYR A 48 10.85 -25.64 -29.90
CA TYR A 48 11.57 -26.30 -28.83
C TYR A 48 13.09 -26.16 -29.02
N PRO A 49 13.87 -26.05 -27.92
CA PRO A 49 15.33 -26.07 -27.99
C PRO A 49 15.82 -27.26 -28.82
N LYS A 50 16.79 -27.03 -29.72
CA LYS A 50 17.38 -28.06 -30.60
C LYS A 50 17.72 -29.32 -29.79
N GLY A 51 16.86 -30.34 -29.89
CA GLY A 51 16.97 -31.54 -29.06
C GLY A 51 15.65 -32.08 -28.48
N TRP A 52 14.57 -31.34 -28.58
CA TRP A 52 13.27 -31.71 -27.98
C TRP A 52 12.25 -32.25 -29.00
N LEU A 53 12.66 -32.41 -30.26
CA LEU A 53 11.84 -33.04 -31.30
C LEU A 53 11.48 -34.48 -30.89
N ILE A 54 10.17 -34.69 -30.68
CA ILE A 54 9.53 -36.00 -30.54
C ILE A 54 9.89 -36.85 -31.77
N GLY A 55 10.52 -38.01 -31.56
CA GLY A 55 10.78 -38.96 -32.66
C GLY A 55 12.11 -39.70 -32.67
N LYS A 56 13.07 -39.45 -31.77
CA LYS A 56 14.27 -40.30 -31.66
C LYS A 56 14.68 -40.51 -30.21
N LYS A 57 14.28 -41.65 -29.62
CA LYS A 57 14.60 -42.19 -28.27
C LYS A 57 15.34 -41.21 -27.34
N ARG A 58 14.69 -40.11 -26.96
CA ARG A 58 15.05 -39.33 -25.78
C ARG A 58 14.10 -39.76 -24.68
N LYS A 59 14.63 -40.02 -23.47
CA LYS A 59 13.82 -40.39 -22.32
C LYS A 59 12.89 -39.20 -22.04
N LEU A 60 11.62 -39.33 -22.38
CA LEU A 60 10.59 -38.41 -21.91
C LEU A 60 10.75 -38.35 -20.39
N VAL A 61 10.79 -37.14 -19.82
CA VAL A 61 10.78 -37.00 -18.36
C VAL A 61 9.54 -37.73 -17.86
N ASN A 62 9.68 -38.46 -16.76
CA ASN A 62 8.58 -39.26 -16.23
C ASN A 62 7.35 -38.35 -15.99
N VAL A 63 6.22 -38.72 -16.56
CA VAL A 63 4.95 -37.99 -16.47
C VAL A 63 4.59 -37.71 -15.00
N ASP A 64 4.84 -38.67 -14.10
CA ASP A 64 4.57 -38.54 -12.67
C ASP A 64 5.41 -37.43 -12.02
N VAL A 65 6.65 -37.24 -12.48
CA VAL A 65 7.52 -36.16 -11.98
C VAL A 65 7.01 -34.81 -12.43
N VAL A 66 6.57 -34.70 -13.69
CA VAL A 66 6.01 -33.45 -14.25
C VAL A 66 4.70 -33.10 -13.55
N GLU A 67 3.82 -34.08 -13.34
CA GLU A 67 2.56 -33.87 -12.61
C GLU A 67 2.80 -33.51 -11.13
N SER A 68 3.80 -34.12 -10.49
CA SER A 68 4.21 -33.79 -9.12
C SER A 68 4.72 -32.36 -9.03
N MET A 69 5.60 -31.94 -9.94
CA MET A 69 6.08 -30.55 -10.01
C MET A 69 4.93 -29.55 -10.20
N ARG A 70 3.98 -29.85 -11.10
CA ARG A 70 2.79 -29.01 -11.31
C ARG A 70 1.97 -28.91 -10.02
N ARG A 71 1.74 -30.03 -9.33
CA ARG A 71 0.96 -30.08 -8.09
C ARG A 71 1.60 -29.22 -7.00
N ILE A 72 2.91 -29.33 -6.82
CA ILE A 72 3.66 -28.55 -5.83
C ILE A 72 3.60 -27.06 -6.16
N ALA A 73 3.80 -26.69 -7.43
CA ALA A 73 3.75 -25.29 -7.84
C ALA A 73 2.38 -24.65 -7.58
N VAL A 74 1.29 -25.35 -7.88
CA VAL A 74 -0.07 -24.87 -7.62
C VAL A 74 -0.33 -24.76 -6.11
N GLN A 75 0.10 -25.75 -5.32
CA GLN A 75 -0.05 -25.69 -3.86
C GLN A 75 0.71 -24.52 -3.25
N GLU A 76 1.92 -24.25 -3.72
CA GLU A 76 2.75 -23.15 -3.25
C GLU A 76 2.15 -21.79 -3.66
N MET A 77 1.60 -21.68 -4.88
CA MET A 77 0.89 -20.49 -5.32
C MET A 77 -0.33 -20.22 -4.43
N ASN A 78 -1.18 -21.23 -4.19
CA ASN A 78 -2.35 -21.10 -3.31
C ASN A 78 -1.98 -20.80 -1.84
N ARG A 79 -0.80 -21.24 -1.38
CA ARG A 79 -0.27 -20.87 -0.07
C ARG A 79 0.08 -19.39 -0.03
N LYS A 80 0.82 -18.92 -1.04
CA LYS A 80 1.23 -17.51 -1.16
C LYS A 80 0.03 -16.58 -1.32
N ASP A 81 -0.98 -16.96 -2.09
CA ASP A 81 -2.19 -16.15 -2.26
C ASP A 81 -2.92 -15.93 -0.93
N ARG A 82 -2.95 -16.94 -0.06
CA ARG A 82 -3.51 -16.79 1.30
C ARG A 82 -2.66 -15.90 2.19
N GLU A 83 -1.34 -16.01 2.10
CA GLU A 83 -0.42 -15.15 2.85
C GLU A 83 -0.54 -13.69 2.41
N ILE A 84 -0.60 -13.42 1.10
CA ILE A 84 -0.84 -12.09 0.54
C ILE A 84 -2.19 -11.55 1.00
N GLY A 85 -3.24 -12.39 1.00
CA GLY A 85 -4.55 -12.02 1.55
C GLY A 85 -4.46 -11.51 2.99
N GLY A 86 -3.81 -12.27 3.87
CA GLY A 86 -3.63 -11.86 5.27
C GLY A 86 -2.78 -10.60 5.44
N LEU A 87 -1.73 -10.43 4.63
CA LEU A 87 -0.92 -9.21 4.64
C LEU A 87 -1.71 -7.98 4.20
N ASN A 88 -2.59 -8.13 3.20
CA ASN A 88 -3.45 -7.04 2.74
C ASN A 88 -4.49 -6.66 3.80
N GLU A 89 -5.10 -7.63 4.46
CA GLU A 89 -6.03 -7.38 5.58
C GLU A 89 -5.34 -6.58 6.70
N GLN A 90 -4.13 -6.98 7.08
CA GLN A 90 -3.32 -6.24 8.06
C GLN A 90 -3.01 -4.81 7.60
N LEU A 91 -2.63 -4.63 6.33
CA LEU A 91 -2.33 -3.31 5.78
C LEU A 91 -3.57 -2.39 5.81
N GLU A 92 -4.75 -2.92 5.52
CA GLU A 92 -6.00 -2.17 5.61
C GLU A 92 -6.37 -1.79 7.05
N GLU A 93 -6.11 -2.68 8.02
CA GLU A 93 -6.28 -2.37 9.45
C GLU A 93 -5.33 -1.27 9.90
N ASP A 94 -4.06 -1.37 9.54
CA ASP A 94 -3.04 -0.37 9.86
C ASP A 94 -3.40 0.98 9.24
N ALA A 95 -3.88 1.01 7.99
CA ALA A 95 -4.33 2.22 7.32
C ALA A 95 -5.51 2.89 8.07
N ARG A 96 -6.51 2.12 8.50
CA ARG A 96 -7.63 2.64 9.30
C ARG A 96 -7.16 3.20 10.64
N CYS A 97 -6.23 2.51 11.31
CA CYS A 97 -5.65 2.98 12.57
C CYS A 97 -4.91 4.30 12.38
N LEU A 98 -4.08 4.40 11.33
CA LEU A 98 -3.34 5.63 11.02
C LEU A 98 -4.27 6.81 10.70
N GLU A 99 -5.35 6.59 9.95
CA GLU A 99 -6.36 7.63 9.67
C GLU A 99 -6.98 8.15 10.97
N HIS A 100 -7.37 7.25 11.88
CA HIS A 100 -7.91 7.63 13.17
C HIS A 100 -6.92 8.48 14.00
N LEU A 101 -5.65 8.07 14.05
CA LEU A 101 -4.60 8.83 14.74
C LEU A 101 -4.36 10.20 14.11
N GLN A 102 -4.43 10.32 12.78
CA GLN A 102 -4.26 11.60 12.09
C GLN A 102 -5.37 12.59 12.45
N LEU A 103 -6.62 12.13 12.55
CA LEU A 103 -7.75 12.95 13.00
C LEU A 103 -7.59 13.38 14.45
N GLN A 104 -7.20 12.46 15.34
CA GLN A 104 -6.92 12.78 16.74
C GLN A 104 -5.81 13.83 16.88
N LEU A 105 -4.72 13.68 16.12
CA LEU A 105 -3.61 14.63 16.14
C LEU A 105 -4.05 16.03 15.68
N LEU A 106 -4.93 16.10 14.68
CA LEU A 106 -5.45 17.37 14.19
C LEU A 106 -6.32 18.06 15.25
N ASP A 107 -7.19 17.31 15.91
CA ASP A 107 -8.02 17.80 17.01
C ASP A 107 -7.18 18.32 18.19
N GLU A 108 -6.17 17.55 18.62
CA GLU A 108 -5.25 17.97 19.69
C GLU A 108 -4.44 19.22 19.32
N LYS A 109 -4.03 19.37 18.05
CA LYS A 109 -3.39 20.60 17.58
C LYS A 109 -4.32 21.80 17.63
N SER A 110 -5.60 21.61 17.29
CA SER A 110 -6.62 22.66 17.36
C SER A 110 -6.83 23.11 18.81
N LYS A 111 -7.08 22.16 19.72
CA LYS A 111 -7.22 22.43 21.17
C LYS A 111 -6.00 23.13 21.74
N ARG A 112 -4.79 22.68 21.37
CA ARG A 112 -3.56 23.33 21.81
C ARG A 112 -3.48 24.78 21.35
N SER A 113 -3.85 25.07 20.10
CA SER A 113 -3.85 26.44 19.57
C SER A 113 -4.87 27.34 20.29
N GLU A 114 -6.02 26.81 20.66
CA GLU A 114 -7.04 27.53 21.43
C GLU A 114 -6.52 27.87 22.83
N VAL A 115 -5.98 26.88 23.54
CA VAL A 115 -5.38 27.07 24.87
C VAL A 115 -4.19 28.04 24.85
N GLU A 116 -3.37 28.02 23.80
CA GLU A 116 -2.25 28.96 23.64
C GLU A 116 -2.76 30.40 23.44
N ARG A 117 -3.85 30.59 22.69
CA ARG A 117 -4.48 31.92 22.52
C ARG A 117 -5.10 32.41 23.81
N GLU A 118 -5.82 31.58 24.54
CA GLU A 118 -6.38 31.92 25.86
C GLU A 118 -5.27 32.27 26.85
N ASN A 119 -4.19 31.50 26.91
CA ASN A 119 -3.04 31.81 27.76
C ASN A 119 -2.40 33.15 27.40
N ALA A 120 -2.27 33.46 26.11
CA ALA A 120 -1.73 34.75 25.68
C ALA A 120 -2.61 35.90 26.17
N MET A 121 -3.93 35.81 25.98
CA MET A 121 -4.87 36.83 26.46
C MET A 121 -4.82 36.99 27.98
N LEU A 122 -4.76 35.89 28.74
CA LEU A 122 -4.64 35.94 30.20
C LEU A 122 -3.32 36.58 30.64
N ARG A 123 -2.20 36.28 29.97
CA ARG A 123 -0.91 36.92 30.23
C ARG A 123 -0.93 38.41 29.94
N ASP A 124 -1.55 38.82 28.84
CA ASP A 124 -1.71 40.24 28.48
C ASP A 124 -2.56 40.98 29.52
N GLN A 125 -3.66 40.36 29.99
CA GLN A 125 -4.50 40.89 31.06
C GLN A 125 -3.72 41.04 32.37
N ILE A 126 -2.95 40.02 32.76
CA ILE A 126 -2.09 40.09 33.96
C ILE A 126 -1.06 41.22 33.81
N SER A 127 -0.41 41.35 32.66
CA SER A 127 0.58 42.40 32.42
C SER A 127 -0.04 43.79 32.52
N MET A 128 -1.24 43.98 31.96
CA MET A 128 -1.98 45.25 32.07
C MET A 128 -2.29 45.58 33.53
N LEU A 129 -2.76 44.59 34.31
CA LEU A 129 -3.06 44.78 35.73
C LEU A 129 -1.78 45.08 36.55
N MET A 130 -0.67 44.41 36.26
CA MET A 130 0.62 44.69 36.92
C MET A 130 1.08 46.13 36.63
N ASN A 131 1.01 46.58 35.38
CA ASN A 131 1.35 47.96 35.02
C ASN A 131 0.44 48.97 35.72
N MET A 132 -0.88 48.71 35.80
CA MET A 132 -1.80 49.58 36.52
C MET A 132 -1.53 49.63 38.03
N LEU A 133 -1.04 48.54 38.63
CA LEU A 133 -0.64 48.53 40.04
C LEU A 133 0.64 49.34 40.26
N GLU A 134 1.63 49.21 39.37
CA GLU A 134 2.87 50.00 39.39
C GLU A 134 2.61 51.49 39.15
N GLU A 135 1.71 51.85 38.21
CA GLU A 135 1.33 53.25 37.93
C GLU A 135 0.53 53.91 39.07
N ASN A 136 -0.16 53.09 39.88
CA ASN A 136 -1.00 53.55 40.98
C ASN A 136 -0.30 53.40 42.35
N GLU A 137 0.95 52.93 42.37
CA GLU A 137 1.87 53.19 43.46
C GLU A 137 2.12 54.71 43.47
N PRO A 138 1.76 55.44 44.54
CA PRO A 138 2.16 56.84 44.63
C PRO A 138 3.68 56.87 44.54
N MET A 139 4.23 57.67 43.62
CA MET A 139 5.59 58.18 43.77
C MET A 139 5.66 58.80 45.17
N GLU A 140 6.17 58.04 46.13
CA GLU A 140 6.69 58.57 47.37
C GLU A 140 7.97 59.32 46.98
N ASP A 141 7.81 60.50 46.39
CA ASP A 141 8.91 61.41 46.19
C ASP A 141 8.41 62.84 46.40
N GLY A 142 8.93 63.45 47.46
CA GLY A 142 8.53 64.77 47.93
C GLY A 142 9.26 65.13 49.23
N GLN A 143 10.58 65.29 49.11
CA GLN A 143 11.44 66.00 50.05
C GLN A 143 10.74 67.25 50.61
N ASP A 144 10.75 67.42 51.94
CA ASP A 144 10.83 68.72 52.60
C ASP A 144 11.02 68.51 54.11
N GLN A 145 12.28 68.58 54.55
CA GLN A 145 12.69 69.42 55.67
C GLN A 145 14.21 69.34 55.84
N GLU A 146 14.88 70.24 55.14
CA GLU A 146 16.18 70.77 55.55
C GLU A 146 15.91 72.07 56.36
N GLU A 147 16.42 72.07 57.60
CA GLU A 147 16.75 73.20 58.52
C GLU A 147 15.63 74.00 59.25
N PRO A 148 15.91 74.55 60.47
CA PRO A 148 17.21 75.01 61.02
C PRO A 148 17.75 74.29 62.28
#